data_AF-A0AAV5ZZ13-F1
#
_entry.id   AF-A0AAV5ZZ13-F1
#
_cell.length_a   1.000
_cell.length_b   1.000
_cell.length_c   1.000
_cell.angle_alpha   90.00
_cell.angle_beta   90.00
_cell.angle_gamma   90.00
#
_symmetry.space_group_name_H-M   'P 1'
#
loop_
_entity.id
_entity.type
_entity.pdbx_description
1 polymer ?
#
loop_
_entity_poly.entity_id
_entity_poly.type
_entity_poly.pdbx_seq_one_letter_code
_entity_poly.pdbx_strand_id
1 'polypeptide(L)'
;MTTAAMVGAAAALVAAGCTMGAQTMEQALAFQRWRRCNTFATITLQRIDLDGRVIVTGGETEQGRFLECMATEAREQQRSKPDLVVPAPVVNPLPR
;
A
#
# COMPACT_ATOMS: atom_id res chain seq x y z
N MET A 1 49.16 -37.43 -14.52
CA MET A 1 48.12 -37.11 -15.52
C MET A 1 46.85 -37.84 -15.12
N THR A 2 45.85 -37.12 -14.58
CA THR A 2 44.44 -37.56 -14.49
C THR A 2 43.56 -36.34 -14.20
N THR A 3 42.96 -35.86 -15.29
CA THR A 3 41.72 -35.09 -15.49
C THR A 3 41.01 -34.39 -14.33
N ALA A 4 40.77 -33.10 -14.56
CA ALA A 4 39.85 -32.21 -13.86
C ALA A 4 38.36 -32.51 -14.16
N ALA A 5 37.52 -32.29 -13.15
CA ALA A 5 36.06 -32.14 -13.21
C ALA A 5 35.62 -31.79 -11.76
N MET A 6 34.71 -30.90 -11.41
CA MET A 6 33.78 -30.03 -12.12
C MET A 6 33.36 -28.90 -11.18
N VAL A 7 32.88 -27.82 -11.79
CA VAL A 7 32.21 -26.65 -11.24
C VAL A 7 31.17 -27.00 -10.17
N GLY A 8 31.26 -26.33 -9.02
CA GLY A 8 30.24 -26.36 -7.97
C GLY A 8 30.09 -24.98 -7.35
N ALA A 9 29.59 -24.01 -8.13
CA ALA A 9 29.21 -22.69 -7.64
C ALA A 9 27.93 -22.81 -6.79
N ALA A 10 28.07 -23.25 -5.54
CA ALA A 10 27.02 -23.10 -4.54
C ALA A 10 27.15 -21.71 -3.93
N ALA A 11 26.60 -20.71 -4.63
CA ALA A 11 26.31 -19.41 -4.07
C ALA A 11 25.31 -19.61 -2.92
N ALA A 12 25.82 -19.69 -1.69
CA ALA A 12 25.02 -19.54 -0.48
C ALA A 12 24.53 -18.09 -0.44
N LEU A 13 23.41 -17.85 -1.12
CA LEU A 13 22.67 -16.59 -1.06
C LEU A 13 22.20 -16.40 0.38
N VAL A 14 22.87 -15.47 1.02
CA VAL A 14 22.64 -14.91 2.34
C VAL A 14 21.14 -14.64 2.53
N ALA A 15 20.49 -15.42 3.40
CA ALA A 15 19.13 -15.13 3.86
C ALA A 15 19.17 -13.99 4.90
N ALA A 16 19.53 -12.79 4.46
CA ALA A 16 19.27 -11.56 5.18
C ALA A 16 17.81 -11.15 4.90
N GLY A 17 16.87 -11.94 5.44
CA GLY A 17 15.46 -11.62 5.46
C GLY A 17 15.24 -10.40 6.36
N CYS A 18 15.18 -9.24 5.73
CA CYS A 18 14.97 -7.92 6.30
C CYS A 18 13.90 -7.90 7.41
N THR A 19 14.26 -7.48 8.62
CA THR A 19 13.32 -6.96 9.62
C THR A 19 12.86 -5.55 9.24
N MET A 20 12.33 -5.38 8.02
CA MET A 20 11.46 -4.24 7.72
C MET A 20 10.08 -4.66 8.22
N GLY A 21 9.52 -3.95 9.21
CA GLY A 21 8.19 -4.25 9.76
C GLY A 21 7.22 -4.56 8.62
N ALA A 22 6.79 -5.83 8.54
CA ALA A 22 6.02 -6.31 7.40
C ALA A 22 4.67 -5.57 7.39
N GLN A 23 4.45 -4.72 6.38
CA GLN A 23 3.13 -4.15 6.14
C GLN A 23 2.17 -5.30 5.83
N THR A 24 0.97 -5.25 6.38
CA THR A 24 -0.07 -6.24 6.04
C THR A 24 -0.45 -6.14 4.56
N MET A 25 -1.04 -7.18 3.99
CA MET A 25 -1.52 -7.15 2.61
C MET A 25 -2.54 -6.03 2.42
N GLU A 26 -3.40 -5.84 3.41
CA GLU A 26 -4.43 -4.81 3.50
C GLU A 26 -3.81 -3.41 3.51
N GLN A 27 -2.75 -3.19 4.29
CA GLN A 27 -1.99 -1.94 4.29
C GLN A 27 -1.33 -1.67 2.94
N ALA A 28 -0.73 -2.68 2.31
CA ALA A 28 -0.09 -2.54 1.01
C ALA A 28 -1.10 -2.15 -0.09
N LEU A 29 -2.26 -2.81 -0.13
CA LEU A 29 -3.34 -2.50 -1.07
C LEU A 29 -3.93 -1.11 -0.81
N ALA A 30 -4.12 -0.75 0.46
CA ALA A 30 -4.57 0.57 0.85
C ALA A 30 -3.59 1.67 0.44
N PHE A 31 -2.28 1.43 0.59
CA PHE A 31 -1.23 2.35 0.17
C PHE A 31 -1.21 2.53 -1.37
N GLN A 32 -1.35 1.45 -2.13
CA GLN A 32 -1.44 1.52 -3.59
C GLN A 32 -2.65 2.36 -4.03
N ARG A 33 -3.81 2.13 -3.41
CA ARG A 33 -5.03 2.89 -3.67
C ARG A 33 -4.87 4.37 -3.34
N TRP A 34 -4.38 4.68 -2.14
CA TRP A 34 -4.11 6.06 -1.73
C TRP A 34 -3.14 6.75 -2.70
N ARG A 35 -2.04 6.08 -3.10
CA ARG A 35 -1.07 6.64 -4.03
C ARG A 35 -1.67 7.05 -5.36
N ARG A 36 -2.62 6.29 -5.89
CA ARG A 36 -3.33 6.63 -7.15
C ARG A 36 -4.23 7.86 -6.98
N CYS A 37 -4.79 8.05 -5.79
CA CYS A 37 -5.64 9.18 -5.45
C CYS A 37 -4.91 10.38 -4.84
N ASN A 38 -3.58 10.31 -4.65
CA ASN A 38 -2.79 11.37 -4.04
C ASN A 38 -2.43 12.47 -5.05
N THR A 39 -3.45 13.11 -5.61
CA THR A 39 -3.32 14.19 -6.62
C THR A 39 -3.85 15.53 -6.12
N PHE A 40 -4.35 15.58 -4.88
CA PHE A 40 -5.00 16.74 -4.28
C PHE A 40 -4.01 17.49 -3.38
N ALA A 41 -4.05 18.82 -3.41
CA ALA A 41 -3.02 19.65 -2.78
C ALA A 41 -3.10 19.63 -1.24
N THR A 42 -4.30 19.47 -0.69
CA THR A 42 -4.56 19.53 0.75
C THR A 42 -4.65 18.14 1.40
N ILE A 43 -4.68 17.07 0.61
CA ILE A 43 -4.76 15.70 1.12
C ILE A 43 -3.37 15.21 1.51
N THR A 44 -3.17 14.92 2.79
CA THR A 44 -1.92 14.40 3.33
C THR A 44 -2.17 13.10 4.08
N LEU A 45 -1.43 12.05 3.74
CA LEU A 45 -1.50 10.78 4.47
C LEU A 45 -0.96 10.93 5.88
N GLN A 46 -1.76 10.53 6.87
CA GLN A 46 -1.32 10.46 8.26
C GLN A 46 -0.83 9.05 8.60
N ARG A 47 -1.67 8.05 8.33
CA ARG A 47 -1.35 6.64 8.55
C ARG A 47 -2.30 5.72 7.80
N ILE A 48 -1.94 4.44 7.75
CA ILE A 48 -2.82 3.36 7.31
C ILE A 48 -2.86 2.34 8.45
N ASP A 49 -4.04 2.10 9.01
CA ASP A 49 -4.22 1.11 10.07
C ASP A 49 -4.04 -0.32 9.51
N LEU A 50 -3.85 -1.31 10.39
CA LEU A 50 -3.55 -2.70 9.99
C LEU A 50 -4.64 -3.36 9.13
N ASP A 51 -5.89 -2.90 9.25
CA ASP A 51 -7.05 -3.32 8.45
C ASP A 51 -7.08 -2.67 7.05
N GLY A 52 -6.10 -1.83 6.72
CA GLY A 52 -6.04 -1.10 5.46
C GLY A 52 -6.87 0.19 5.45
N ARG A 53 -7.34 0.68 6.60
CA ARG A 53 -8.02 1.98 6.70
C ARG A 53 -7.03 3.11 6.48
N VAL A 54 -7.31 3.91 5.46
CA VAL A 54 -6.51 5.09 5.13
C VAL A 54 -7.01 6.29 5.92
N ILE A 55 -6.10 6.94 6.64
CA ILE A 55 -6.39 8.12 7.45
C ILE A 55 -5.56 9.28 6.90
N VAL A 56 -6.26 10.31 6.45
CA VAL A 56 -5.66 11.51 5.85
C VAL A 56 -6.14 12.76 6.58
N THR A 57 -5.38 13.83 6.47
CA THR A 57 -5.89 15.20 6.63
C THR A 57 -6.26 15.78 5.28
N GLY A 58 -7.29 16.62 5.23
CA GLY A 58 -7.77 17.20 3.99
C GLY A 58 -8.61 18.46 4.17
N GLY A 59 -8.58 19.35 3.18
CA GLY A 59 -9.52 20.46 3.07
C GLY A 59 -10.89 19.99 2.56
N GLU A 60 -11.96 20.65 3.03
CA GLU A 60 -13.35 20.30 2.68
C GLU A 60 -13.60 20.33 1.16
N THR A 61 -12.92 21.21 0.43
CA THR A 61 -13.07 21.39 -1.03
C THR A 61 -12.54 20.21 -1.86
N GLU A 62 -11.63 19.40 -1.31
CA GLU A 62 -11.03 18.25 -2.00
C GLU A 62 -11.52 16.91 -1.46
N GLN A 63 -12.05 16.88 -0.22
CA GLN A 63 -12.50 15.67 0.47
C GLN A 63 -13.45 14.82 -0.38
N GLY A 64 -14.47 15.42 -0.99
CA GLY A 64 -15.45 14.67 -1.79
C GLY A 64 -14.81 13.95 -2.99
N ARG A 65 -13.95 14.66 -3.74
CA ARG A 65 -13.24 14.11 -4.90
C ARG A 65 -12.23 13.04 -4.50
N PHE A 66 -11.56 13.21 -3.36
CA PHE A 66 -10.67 12.20 -2.81
C PHE A 66 -11.43 10.91 -2.44
N LEU A 67 -12.56 11.02 -1.74
CA LEU A 67 -13.37 9.87 -1.35
C LEU A 67 -13.94 9.13 -2.58
N GLU A 68 -14.34 9.87 -3.62
CA GLU A 68 -14.79 9.29 -4.89
C GLU A 68 -13.67 8.50 -5.59
N CYS A 69 -12.47 9.05 -5.67
CA CYS A 69 -11.30 8.35 -6.22
C CYS A 69 -11.02 7.06 -5.42
N MET A 70 -10.99 7.16 -4.10
CA MET A 70 -10.74 6.01 -3.21
C MET A 70 -11.81 4.92 -3.40
N ALA A 71 -13.08 5.28 -3.57
CA ALA A 71 -14.15 4.32 -3.82
C ALA A 71 -14.01 3.63 -5.19
N THR A 72 -13.59 4.37 -6.21
CA THR A 72 -13.36 3.82 -7.56
C THR A 72 -12.21 2.83 -7.57
N GLU A 73 -11.07 3.19 -7.01
CA GLU A 73 -9.91 2.31 -6.91
C GLU A 73 -10.17 1.08 -6.01
N ALA A 74 -10.99 1.22 -4.96
CA ALA A 74 -11.43 0.10 -4.14
C ALA A 74 -12.22 -0.92 -4.97
N ARG A 75 -13.14 -0.46 -5.82
CA ARG A 75 -13.90 -1.32 -6.75
C ARG A 75 -12.97 -2.04 -7.74
N GLU A 76 -11.97 -1.35 -8.27
CA GLU A 76 -10.98 -2.00 -9.16
C GLU A 76 -10.17 -3.08 -8.43
N GLN A 77 -9.76 -2.85 -7.19
CA GLN A 77 -9.08 -3.88 -6.39
C GLN A 77 -9.99 -5.08 -6.11
N GLN A 78 -11.28 -4.83 -5.83
CA GLN A 78 -12.27 -5.88 -5.61
C GLN A 78 -12.56 -6.71 -6.86
N ARG A 79 -12.40 -6.17 -8.07
CA ARG A 79 -12.50 -6.97 -9.31
C ARG A 79 -11.44 -8.06 -9.38
N SER A 80 -10.22 -7.78 -8.90
CA SER A 80 -9.13 -8.78 -8.85
C SER A 80 -9.17 -9.64 -7.58
N LYS A 81 -9.74 -9.12 -6.49
CA LYS A 81 -9.87 -9.81 -5.19
C LYS A 81 -11.28 -9.57 -4.62
N PRO A 82 -12.28 -10.36 -5.03
CA PRO A 82 -13.68 -10.16 -4.61
C PRO A 82 -13.90 -10.19 -3.10
N ASP A 83 -13.12 -11.00 -2.37
CA ASP A 83 -13.21 -11.14 -0.92
C ASP A 83 -12.47 -10.03 -0.15
N LEU A 84 -11.84 -9.07 -0.84
CA LEU A 84 -11.15 -7.95 -0.21
C LEU A 84 -12.16 -7.02 0.46
N VAL A 85 -12.12 -6.99 1.79
CA VAL A 85 -12.82 -5.99 2.60
C VAL A 85 -12.02 -4.69 2.54
N VAL A 86 -12.66 -3.62 2.04
CA VAL A 86 -12.03 -2.29 1.96
C VAL A 86 -12.70 -1.34 2.94
N PRO A 87 -12.03 -0.95 4.05
CA PRO A 87 -12.59 0.03 4.98
C PRO A 87 -12.67 1.42 4.35
N ALA A 88 -13.72 2.16 4.72
CA ALA A 88 -13.89 3.55 4.29
C ALA A 88 -12.75 4.44 4.84
N PRO A 89 -12.16 5.32 4.00
CA PRO A 89 -11.14 6.26 4.45
C PRO A 89 -11.69 7.26 5.48
N VAL A 90 -10.83 7.73 6.37
CA VAL A 90 -11.13 8.82 7.31
C VAL A 90 -10.40 10.07 6.85
N VAL A 91 -11.13 11.17 6.71
CA VAL A 91 -10.57 12.49 6.37
C VAL A 91 -10.75 13.40 7.58
N ASN A 92 -9.65 13.73 8.23
CA ASN A 92 -9.61 14.69 9.31
C ASN A 92 -9.53 16.12 8.72
N PRO A 93 -10.31 17.08 9.24
CA PRO A 93 -10.24 18.46 8.76
C PRO A 93 -8.86 19.05 9.05
N LEU A 94 -8.42 19.99 8.21
CA LEU A 94 -7.22 20.78 8.48
C LEU A 94 -7.38 21.60 9.77
N PRO A 95 -6.31 21.75 10.56
CA PRO A 95 -6.32 22.68 11.68
C PRO A 95 -6.56 24.10 11.17
N ARG A 96 -7.43 24.85 11.87
CA ARG A 96 -7.74 26.26 11.59
C ARG A 96 -6.69 27.20 12.15
#